data_AF-A0A8H6AF40-F1
#
_entry.id   AF-A0A8H6AF40-F1
#
_cell.length_a   1.000
_cell.length_b   1.000
_cell.length_c   1.000
_cell.angle_alpha   90.00
_cell.angle_beta   90.00
_cell.angle_gamma   90.00
#
_symmetry.space_group_name_H-M   'P 1'
#
loop_
_entity.id
_entity.type
_entity.pdbx_description
1 polymer ?
#
loop_
_entity_poly.entity_id
_entity_poly.type
_entity_poly.pdbx_seq_one_letter_code
_entity_poly.pdbx_strand_id
1 'polypeptide(L)'
;MSDRISLLPLEIVLQILSYLPFESLLAFGETSHTNYRSHILCLRCLRLGVFEKRTHSIISCLQAGWIKADQLGDAFPVEREIGPDYTISIIRPKAKPVKHELSYKRAIKAKDTKRQCPSDPSMMQEQMVRAQNKIFSRIVNRYGPSLVKLEFMAYDIDIESALALGTRCQYLLRHLALRFEHQHIRDGHIKPSTWRHPAPCSVAWNLLIGIGQYKHIGVSGLKTLILERAGITPWQLTMLVKKNPDLTVLKLKTCNGAQPDFLNWLGGIEQDLDDPVEGDSDSAPGDRLEILWLENCHQILTHTIEGYEDFADKSCDRGLEWVRGLRNLKSLSFSKCMNLPSEYVERANKTIWKIPDVTLPYYNYEEGTPIEVDPTFL
;
A
#
# COMPACT_ATOMS: atom_id res chain seq x y z
N MET A 1 -40.40 -20.24 -6.26
CA MET A 1 -40.57 -19.53 -4.98
C MET A 1 -40.41 -18.05 -5.27
N SER A 2 -41.35 -17.18 -4.84
CA SER A 2 -41.21 -15.74 -5.09
C SER A 2 -40.02 -15.20 -4.31
N ASP A 3 -39.15 -14.43 -4.96
CA ASP A 3 -38.03 -13.76 -4.31
C ASP A 3 -38.57 -12.74 -3.29
N ARG A 4 -38.59 -13.10 -2.01
CA ARG A 4 -39.10 -12.22 -0.94
C ARG A 4 -38.09 -11.13 -0.59
N ILE A 5 -36.82 -11.32 -0.95
CA ILE A 5 -35.74 -10.36 -0.68
C ILE A 5 -35.92 -9.12 -1.55
N SER A 6 -36.41 -9.27 -2.79
CA SER A 6 -36.65 -8.13 -3.69
C SER A 6 -37.79 -7.21 -3.25
N LEU A 7 -38.57 -7.57 -2.23
CA LEU A 7 -39.63 -6.73 -1.64
C LEU A 7 -39.11 -5.82 -0.51
N LEU A 8 -37.87 -6.06 -0.04
CA LEU A 8 -37.27 -5.25 1.01
C LEU A 8 -36.68 -3.95 0.43
N PRO A 9 -36.66 -2.85 1.19
CA PRO A 9 -35.90 -1.66 0.82
C PRO A 9 -34.42 -1.99 0.58
N LEU A 10 -33.79 -1.29 -0.38
CA LEU A 10 -32.41 -1.57 -0.79
C LEU A 10 -31.44 -1.50 0.39
N GLU A 11 -31.65 -0.57 1.32
CA GLU A 11 -30.84 -0.40 2.52
C GLU A 11 -30.86 -1.66 3.39
N ILE A 12 -32.03 -2.27 3.54
CA ILE A 12 -32.21 -3.51 4.31
C ILE A 12 -31.56 -4.69 3.57
N VAL A 13 -31.70 -4.75 2.25
CA VAL A 13 -31.02 -5.77 1.43
C VAL A 13 -29.50 -5.66 1.60
N LEU A 14 -28.93 -4.45 1.46
CA LEU A 14 -27.48 -4.23 1.63
C LEU A 14 -27.01 -4.56 3.04
N GLN A 15 -27.82 -4.25 4.06
CA GLN A 15 -27.51 -4.62 5.44
C GLN A 15 -27.50 -6.14 5.62
N ILE A 16 -28.48 -6.88 5.08
CA ILE A 16 -28.50 -8.35 5.12
C ILE A 16 -27.28 -8.92 4.40
N LEU A 17 -27.01 -8.44 3.19
CA LEU A 17 -25.88 -8.89 2.38
C LEU A 17 -24.54 -8.63 3.07
N SER A 18 -24.42 -7.57 3.88
CA SER A 18 -23.16 -7.25 4.58
C SER A 18 -22.71 -8.30 5.60
N TYR A 19 -23.60 -9.21 6.02
CA TYR A 19 -23.29 -10.33 6.91
C TYR A 19 -22.94 -11.63 6.18
N LEU A 20 -23.11 -11.69 4.86
CA LEU A 20 -22.83 -12.89 4.10
C LEU A 20 -21.33 -13.03 3.82
N PRO A 21 -20.79 -14.27 3.84
CA PRO A 21 -19.43 -14.52 3.37
C PRO A 21 -19.33 -14.20 1.86
N PHE A 22 -18.13 -13.85 1.39
CA PHE A 22 -17.93 -13.36 0.03
C PHE A 22 -18.31 -14.40 -1.04
N GLU A 23 -18.05 -15.68 -0.81
CA GLU A 23 -18.54 -16.76 -1.69
C GLU A 23 -20.07 -16.78 -1.83
N SER A 24 -20.80 -16.59 -0.72
CA SER A 24 -22.27 -16.52 -0.74
C SER A 24 -22.77 -15.25 -1.43
N LEU A 25 -22.05 -14.13 -1.27
CA LEU A 25 -22.35 -12.90 -1.99
C LEU A 25 -22.18 -13.04 -3.50
N LEU A 26 -21.12 -13.72 -3.94
CA LEU A 26 -20.91 -14.02 -5.36
C LEU A 26 -22.04 -14.90 -5.90
N ALA A 27 -22.37 -15.99 -5.20
CA ALA A 27 -23.47 -16.88 -5.58
C ALA A 27 -24.81 -16.14 -5.64
N PHE A 28 -25.09 -15.26 -4.66
CA PHE A 28 -26.27 -14.39 -4.67
C PHE A 28 -26.30 -13.49 -5.91
N GLY A 29 -25.17 -12.86 -6.25
CA GLY A 29 -25.05 -11.99 -7.43
C GLY A 29 -25.29 -12.70 -8.75
N GLU A 30 -25.07 -14.02 -8.83
CA GLU A 30 -25.31 -14.82 -10.03
C GLU A 30 -26.79 -15.18 -10.26
N THR A 31 -27.65 -15.02 -9.25
CA THR A 31 -29.05 -15.46 -9.33
C THR A 31 -29.94 -14.56 -10.19
N SER A 32 -29.68 -13.25 -10.24
CA SER A 32 -30.48 -12.31 -11.04
C SER A 32 -29.75 -10.99 -11.29
N HIS A 33 -30.22 -10.21 -12.28
CA HIS A 33 -29.64 -8.90 -12.60
C HIS A 33 -29.79 -7.88 -11.45
N THR A 34 -30.89 -7.95 -10.70
CA THR A 34 -31.15 -7.10 -9.52
C THR A 34 -30.24 -7.49 -8.36
N ASN A 35 -30.06 -8.80 -8.14
CA ASN A 35 -29.19 -9.32 -7.10
C ASN A 35 -27.73 -9.01 -7.43
N TYR A 36 -27.33 -9.09 -8.69
CA TYR A 36 -26.00 -8.66 -9.17
C TYR A 36 -25.68 -7.21 -8.81
N ARG A 37 -26.64 -6.28 -9.05
CA ARG A 37 -26.48 -4.85 -8.69
C ARG A 37 -26.37 -4.67 -7.18
N SER A 38 -27.23 -5.33 -6.41
CA SER A 38 -27.23 -5.25 -4.95
C SER A 38 -25.94 -5.79 -4.35
N HIS A 39 -25.43 -6.92 -4.88
CA HIS A 39 -24.15 -7.50 -4.50
C HIS A 39 -22.98 -6.54 -4.75
N ILE A 40 -22.94 -5.86 -5.90
CA ILE A 40 -21.87 -4.87 -6.18
C ILE A 40 -21.89 -3.74 -5.15
N LEU A 41 -23.08 -3.21 -4.85
CA LEU A 41 -23.24 -2.09 -3.92
C LEU A 41 -22.93 -2.45 -2.46
N CYS A 42 -23.04 -3.73 -2.09
CA CYS A 42 -22.78 -4.21 -0.74
C CYS A 42 -21.30 -4.16 -0.35
N LEU A 43 -20.38 -4.27 -1.31
CA LEU A 43 -18.96 -4.36 -1.03
C LEU A 43 -18.36 -2.97 -0.71
N ARG A 44 -18.29 -2.61 0.57
CA ARG A 44 -17.75 -1.32 1.03
C ARG A 44 -16.29 -1.39 1.44
N CYS A 45 -15.85 -2.52 1.99
CA CYS A 45 -14.52 -2.70 2.52
C CYS A 45 -13.87 -3.93 1.88
N LEU A 46 -12.76 -3.75 1.20
CA LEU A 46 -12.06 -4.81 0.50
C LEU A 46 -10.57 -4.81 0.83
N ARG A 47 -10.08 -5.96 1.29
CA ARG A 47 -8.67 -6.30 1.42
C ARG A 47 -8.35 -7.37 0.39
N LEU A 48 -7.49 -7.06 -0.57
CA LEU A 48 -7.18 -7.93 -1.68
C LEU A 48 -5.68 -8.22 -1.71
N GLY A 49 -5.30 -9.49 -1.56
CA GLY A 49 -3.94 -9.97 -1.76
C GLY A 49 -3.85 -10.82 -3.03
N VAL A 50 -2.85 -10.60 -3.87
CA VAL A 50 -2.63 -11.41 -5.07
C VAL A 50 -1.19 -11.88 -5.10
N PHE A 51 -0.99 -13.19 -4.97
CA PHE A 51 0.33 -13.79 -4.75
C PHE A 51 0.55 -15.03 -5.60
N GLU A 52 1.81 -15.41 -5.82
CA GLU A 52 2.16 -16.64 -6.55
C GLU A 52 1.99 -17.91 -5.70
N LYS A 53 2.18 -17.77 -4.38
CA LYS A 53 2.15 -18.88 -3.42
C LYS A 53 1.31 -18.52 -2.22
N ARG A 54 0.71 -19.53 -1.61
CA ARG A 54 -0.04 -19.39 -0.36
C ARG A 54 0.86 -18.88 0.77
N THR A 55 2.08 -19.39 0.90
CA THR A 55 3.05 -18.95 1.91
C THR A 55 3.36 -17.46 1.83
N HIS A 56 3.51 -16.91 0.63
CA HIS A 56 3.71 -15.48 0.40
C HIS A 56 2.53 -14.68 0.98
N SER A 57 1.31 -15.08 0.63
CA SER A 57 0.08 -14.44 1.14
C SER A 57 0.01 -14.46 2.66
N ILE A 58 0.31 -15.60 3.29
CA ILE A 58 0.28 -15.74 4.75
C ILE A 58 1.26 -14.77 5.42
N ILE A 59 2.51 -14.76 4.93
CA ILE A 59 3.56 -13.90 5.44
C ILE A 59 3.13 -12.43 5.33
N SER A 60 2.66 -12.00 4.16
CA SER A 60 2.22 -10.63 3.93
C SER A 60 1.00 -10.24 4.78
N CYS A 61 0.03 -11.16 4.96
CA CYS A 61 -1.13 -10.94 5.82
C CYS A 61 -0.73 -10.76 7.29
N LEU A 62 0.19 -11.58 7.80
CA LEU A 62 0.73 -11.44 9.15
C LEU A 62 1.46 -10.10 9.31
N GLN A 63 2.28 -9.71 8.32
CA GLN A 63 3.02 -8.45 8.35
C GLN A 63 2.12 -7.21 8.42
N ALA A 64 1.00 -7.20 7.68
CA ALA A 64 0.07 -6.08 7.74
C ALA A 64 -0.96 -6.19 8.87
N GLY A 65 -0.86 -7.21 9.71
CA GLY A 65 -1.81 -7.45 10.80
C GLY A 65 -3.22 -7.79 10.32
N TRP A 66 -3.37 -8.35 9.11
CA TRP A 66 -4.65 -8.86 8.62
C TRP A 66 -5.04 -10.16 9.33
N ILE A 67 -4.05 -10.93 9.80
CA ILE A 67 -4.22 -12.20 10.50
C ILE A 67 -3.29 -12.17 11.72
N LYS A 68 -3.72 -12.77 12.83
CA LYS A 68 -2.87 -12.98 14.02
C LYS A 68 -2.31 -14.40 14.05
N ALA A 69 -1.15 -14.59 14.69
CA ALA A 69 -0.44 -15.88 14.67
C ALA A 69 -1.22 -17.04 15.34
N ASP A 70 -2.09 -16.73 16.29
CA ASP A 70 -3.01 -17.65 16.96
C ASP A 70 -4.13 -18.17 16.04
N GLN A 71 -4.46 -17.45 14.97
CA GLN A 71 -5.50 -17.80 13.99
C GLN A 71 -5.01 -18.77 12.89
N LEU A 72 -3.74 -19.17 12.91
CA LEU A 72 -3.11 -19.98 11.85
C LEU A 72 -3.46 -21.47 11.90
N GLY A 73 -3.94 -21.96 13.06
CA GLY A 73 -4.16 -23.39 13.34
C GLY A 73 -5.47 -23.96 12.81
N ASP A 74 -6.52 -23.16 12.70
CA ASP A 74 -7.74 -23.53 11.98
C ASP A 74 -7.49 -23.34 10.49
N ALA A 75 -7.73 -24.39 9.70
CA ALA A 75 -7.54 -24.41 8.25
C ALA A 75 -7.95 -23.05 7.66
N PHE A 76 -6.96 -22.22 7.26
CA PHE A 76 -7.16 -20.82 6.87
C PHE A 76 -8.56 -20.61 6.35
N PRO A 77 -9.44 -19.95 7.11
CA PRO A 77 -10.74 -19.65 6.59
C PRO A 77 -10.48 -18.73 5.41
N VAL A 78 -10.82 -19.22 4.23
CA VAL A 78 -10.88 -18.43 3.01
C VAL A 78 -11.67 -17.13 3.26
N GLU A 79 -12.57 -17.10 4.24
CA GLU A 79 -13.36 -15.94 4.62
C GLU A 79 -13.73 -15.99 6.11
N ARG A 80 -12.88 -15.51 7.04
CA ARG A 80 -13.34 -15.08 8.38
C ARG A 80 -12.45 -13.96 8.92
N GLU A 81 -13.05 -12.80 9.22
CA GLU A 81 -13.29 -12.40 10.61
C GLU A 81 -14.27 -11.23 10.74
N ILE A 82 -15.20 -11.42 11.67
CA ILE A 82 -16.18 -10.53 12.33
C ILE A 82 -16.04 -9.04 11.96
N GLY A 83 -16.80 -8.63 10.93
CA GLY A 83 -16.94 -7.24 10.51
C GLY A 83 -17.33 -7.13 9.03
N PRO A 84 -17.68 -5.93 8.53
CA PRO A 84 -18.04 -5.71 7.13
C PRO A 84 -16.82 -5.73 6.15
N ASP A 85 -15.64 -6.15 6.62
CA ASP A 85 -14.38 -6.12 5.86
C ASP A 85 -14.11 -7.46 5.18
N TYR A 86 -14.17 -7.48 3.84
CA TYR A 86 -13.90 -8.67 3.06
C TYR A 86 -12.41 -8.82 2.78
N THR A 87 -11.82 -9.94 3.19
CA THR A 87 -10.41 -10.27 2.91
C THR A 87 -10.32 -11.40 1.90
N ILE A 88 -9.75 -11.12 0.74
CA ILE A 88 -9.65 -12.04 -0.40
C ILE A 88 -8.18 -12.22 -0.76
N SER A 89 -7.71 -13.47 -0.74
CA SER A 89 -6.34 -13.82 -1.16
C SER A 89 -6.37 -14.72 -2.39
N ILE A 90 -5.91 -14.19 -3.52
CA ILE A 90 -5.87 -14.91 -4.80
C ILE A 90 -4.48 -15.48 -4.99
N ILE A 91 -4.38 -16.81 -4.91
CA ILE A 91 -3.16 -17.54 -5.21
C ILE A 91 -3.15 -17.88 -6.70
N ARG A 92 -2.15 -17.37 -7.43
CA ARG A 92 -1.92 -17.70 -8.83
C ARG A 92 -0.81 -18.72 -8.93
N PRO A 93 -1.12 -20.00 -9.16
CA PRO A 93 -0.09 -21.00 -9.41
C PRO A 93 0.72 -20.60 -10.63
N LYS A 94 2.03 -20.86 -10.60
CA LYS A 94 2.87 -20.74 -11.80
C LYS A 94 2.23 -21.56 -12.91
N ALA A 95 2.06 -20.95 -14.08
CA ALA A 95 1.80 -21.74 -15.28
C ALA A 95 3.00 -22.68 -15.43
N LYS A 96 2.78 -23.98 -15.22
CA LYS A 96 3.82 -24.98 -15.49
C LYS A 96 4.23 -24.74 -16.96
N PRO A 97 5.53 -24.65 -17.29
CA PRO A 97 5.92 -24.70 -18.68
C PRO A 97 5.33 -26.00 -19.22
N VAL A 98 4.48 -25.88 -20.24
CA VAL A 98 3.92 -27.04 -20.93
C VAL A 98 5.14 -27.81 -21.44
N LYS A 99 5.49 -28.91 -20.77
CA LYS A 99 6.38 -29.89 -21.37
C LYS A 99 5.58 -30.42 -22.55
N HIS A 100 5.90 -29.93 -23.75
CA HIS A 100 5.50 -30.62 -24.96
C HIS A 100 6.09 -32.02 -24.83
N GLU A 101 5.26 -33.00 -24.49
CA GLU A 101 5.61 -34.40 -24.66
C GLU A 101 5.87 -34.58 -26.15
N LEU A 102 7.15 -34.67 -26.49
CA LEU A 102 7.61 -35.01 -27.82
C LEU A 102 7.18 -36.45 -28.08
N SER A 103 6.02 -36.60 -28.70
CA SER A 103 5.61 -37.84 -29.34
C SER A 103 6.64 -38.19 -30.41
N TYR A 104 7.41 -39.24 -30.14
CA TYR A 104 8.42 -39.78 -31.04
C TYR A 104 7.80 -40.11 -32.40
N LYS A 105 8.22 -39.43 -33.47
CA LYS A 105 8.38 -40.04 -34.81
C LYS A 105 9.21 -39.16 -35.77
N ARG A 106 10.37 -39.73 -36.11
CA ARG A 106 11.22 -39.60 -37.31
C ARG A 106 11.84 -38.24 -37.68
N ALA A 107 13.16 -38.31 -37.73
CA ALA A 107 14.11 -37.30 -38.19
C ALA A 107 13.94 -36.93 -39.67
N ILE A 108 13.91 -35.62 -39.95
CA ILE A 108 14.42 -35.04 -41.19
C ILE A 108 15.24 -33.81 -40.80
N LYS A 109 16.48 -33.77 -41.32
CA LYS A 109 17.49 -32.75 -41.08
C LYS A 109 17.00 -31.37 -41.54
N ALA A 110 16.93 -30.42 -40.62
CA ALA A 110 17.02 -28.99 -40.93
C ALA A 110 17.92 -28.35 -39.87
N LYS A 111 19.03 -27.76 -40.32
CA LYS A 111 19.76 -26.74 -39.56
C LYS A 111 18.76 -25.62 -39.32
N ASP A 112 18.41 -25.32 -38.07
CA ASP A 112 18.15 -23.94 -37.64
C ASP A 112 17.94 -23.80 -36.12
N THR A 113 18.52 -22.71 -35.63
CA THR A 113 18.29 -22.04 -34.33
C THR A 113 18.55 -22.83 -33.04
N LYS A 114 19.71 -22.50 -32.47
CA LYS A 114 20.12 -22.74 -31.09
C LYS A 114 19.00 -22.46 -30.09
N ARG A 115 18.70 -23.46 -29.26
CA ARG A 115 18.42 -23.39 -27.81
C ARG A 115 17.70 -22.12 -27.34
N GLN A 116 16.39 -22.23 -27.16
CA GLN A 116 15.58 -21.23 -26.48
C GLN A 116 16.07 -21.07 -25.03
N CYS A 117 16.57 -19.87 -24.71
CA CYS A 117 17.18 -19.49 -23.44
C CYS A 117 16.23 -19.65 -22.24
N PRO A 118 16.77 -19.80 -21.01
CA PRO A 118 16.00 -19.62 -19.79
C PRO A 118 15.35 -18.24 -19.80
N SER A 119 14.05 -18.17 -19.49
CA SER A 119 13.31 -16.91 -19.42
C SER A 119 14.00 -15.94 -18.46
N ASP A 120 14.28 -14.72 -18.92
CA ASP A 120 14.89 -13.67 -18.12
C ASP A 120 14.04 -13.42 -16.84
N PRO A 121 14.63 -13.50 -15.62
CA PRO A 121 13.93 -13.23 -14.38
C PRO A 121 13.18 -11.88 -14.36
N SER A 122 13.70 -10.87 -15.05
CA SER A 122 13.04 -9.55 -15.18
C SER A 122 11.73 -9.64 -15.95
N MET A 123 11.74 -10.38 -17.06
CA MET A 123 10.53 -10.59 -17.88
C MET A 123 9.46 -11.39 -17.11
N MET A 124 9.87 -12.36 -16.29
CA MET A 124 8.93 -13.10 -15.44
C MET A 124 8.30 -12.22 -14.37
N GLN A 125 9.08 -11.33 -13.74
CA GLN A 125 8.57 -10.36 -12.77
C GLN A 125 7.54 -9.41 -13.42
N GLU A 126 7.84 -8.86 -14.60
CA GLU A 126 6.89 -8.01 -15.32
C GLU A 126 5.59 -8.73 -15.66
N GLN A 127 5.67 -9.98 -16.15
CA GLN A 127 4.49 -10.79 -16.45
C GLN A 127 3.65 -11.06 -15.20
N MET A 128 4.29 -11.35 -14.07
CA MET A 128 3.63 -11.53 -12.78
C MET A 128 2.89 -10.25 -12.35
N VAL A 129 3.56 -9.09 -12.44
CA VAL A 129 2.96 -7.79 -12.12
C VAL A 129 1.76 -7.51 -13.03
N ARG A 130 1.88 -7.69 -14.35
CA ARG A 130 0.75 -7.50 -15.29
C ARG A 130 -0.41 -8.45 -14.97
N ALA A 131 -0.11 -9.71 -14.68
CA ALA A 131 -1.12 -10.72 -14.40
C ALA A 131 -1.89 -10.41 -13.09
N GLN A 132 -1.19 -9.93 -12.07
CA GLN A 132 -1.78 -9.44 -10.82
C GLN A 132 -2.68 -8.22 -11.06
N ASN A 133 -2.15 -7.21 -11.75
CA ASN A 133 -2.84 -5.96 -12.00
C ASN A 133 -4.12 -6.17 -12.85
N LYS A 134 -4.11 -7.12 -13.81
CA LYS A 134 -5.33 -7.51 -14.54
C LYS A 134 -6.46 -8.00 -13.63
N ILE A 135 -6.14 -8.73 -12.56
CA ILE A 135 -7.13 -9.20 -11.59
C ILE A 135 -7.64 -8.03 -10.77
N PHE A 136 -6.72 -7.22 -10.27
CA PHE A 136 -7.04 -6.02 -9.51
C PHE A 136 -7.96 -5.07 -10.28
N SER A 137 -7.60 -4.71 -11.52
CA SER A 137 -8.42 -3.88 -12.42
C SER A 137 -9.81 -4.44 -12.62
N ARG A 138 -9.98 -5.76 -12.76
CA ARG A 138 -11.31 -6.39 -12.90
C ARG A 138 -12.16 -6.20 -11.65
N ILE A 139 -11.57 -6.38 -10.48
CA ILE A 139 -12.25 -6.24 -9.19
C ILE A 139 -12.61 -4.77 -8.96
N VAL A 140 -11.67 -3.85 -9.17
CA VAL A 140 -11.90 -2.40 -9.03
C VAL A 140 -12.93 -1.89 -10.03
N ASN A 141 -12.92 -2.38 -11.28
CA ASN A 141 -13.96 -2.02 -12.25
C ASN A 141 -15.36 -2.49 -11.84
N ARG A 142 -15.45 -3.61 -11.13
CA ARG A 142 -16.73 -4.16 -10.67
C ARG A 142 -17.23 -3.46 -9.42
N TYR A 143 -16.38 -3.31 -8.40
CA TYR A 143 -16.78 -2.87 -7.06
C TYR A 143 -16.32 -1.47 -6.68
N GLY A 144 -15.39 -0.87 -7.43
CA GLY A 144 -14.83 0.45 -7.13
C GLY A 144 -15.85 1.53 -6.77
N PRO A 145 -17.01 1.63 -7.46
CA PRO A 145 -18.02 2.64 -7.15
C PRO A 145 -18.68 2.53 -5.77
N SER A 146 -18.55 1.40 -5.05
CA SER A 146 -19.11 1.22 -3.69
C SER A 146 -18.04 1.17 -2.60
N LEU A 147 -16.76 1.08 -2.98
CA LEU A 147 -15.66 0.95 -2.04
C LEU A 147 -15.41 2.24 -1.24
N VAL A 148 -15.40 2.08 0.07
CA VAL A 148 -15.01 3.09 1.06
C VAL A 148 -13.62 2.80 1.61
N LYS A 149 -13.27 1.51 1.74
CA LYS A 149 -11.95 1.05 2.18
C LYS A 149 -11.41 0.04 1.19
N LEU A 150 -10.21 0.30 0.69
CA LEU A 150 -9.48 -0.61 -0.18
C LEU A 150 -8.05 -0.78 0.35
N GLU A 151 -7.67 -2.02 0.62
CA GLU A 151 -6.27 -2.39 0.84
C GLU A 151 -5.85 -3.41 -0.22
N PHE A 152 -4.73 -3.16 -0.88
CA PHE A 152 -4.21 -4.01 -1.93
C PHE A 152 -2.78 -4.43 -1.61
N MET A 153 -2.56 -5.73 -1.49
CA MET A 153 -1.24 -6.34 -1.35
C MET A 153 -0.83 -7.00 -2.65
N ALA A 154 0.34 -6.59 -3.11
CA ALA A 154 0.75 -6.85 -4.48
C ALA A 154 2.26 -6.60 -4.63
N TYR A 155 2.82 -6.84 -5.81
CA TYR A 155 4.23 -6.53 -6.09
C TYR A 155 4.49 -5.12 -6.66
N ASP A 156 3.55 -4.58 -7.46
CA ASP A 156 3.57 -3.22 -7.99
C ASP A 156 2.20 -2.86 -8.60
N ILE A 157 1.97 -1.58 -8.91
CA ILE A 157 0.80 -1.08 -9.63
C ILE A 157 1.14 -0.63 -11.05
N ASP A 158 0.33 -1.01 -12.02
CA ASP A 158 0.46 -0.58 -13.41
C ASP A 158 -0.53 0.54 -13.80
N ILE A 159 -0.36 1.04 -15.03
CA ILE A 159 -1.21 2.09 -15.61
C ILE A 159 -2.69 1.68 -15.67
N GLU A 160 -3.00 0.42 -16.01
CA GLU A 160 -4.38 -0.06 -16.12
C GLU A 160 -5.08 -0.03 -14.75
N SER A 161 -4.38 -0.49 -13.71
CA SER A 161 -4.86 -0.53 -12.35
C SER A 161 -5.00 0.84 -11.73
N ALA A 162 -4.04 1.73 -11.98
CA ALA A 162 -4.10 3.12 -11.56
C ALA A 162 -5.26 3.87 -12.23
N LEU A 163 -5.50 3.63 -13.52
CA LEU A 163 -6.66 4.18 -14.23
C LEU A 163 -7.98 3.65 -13.65
N ALA A 164 -8.07 2.33 -13.39
CA ALA A 164 -9.26 1.74 -12.79
C ALA A 164 -9.56 2.35 -11.42
N LEU A 165 -8.55 2.53 -10.57
CA LEU A 165 -8.70 3.19 -9.27
C LEU A 165 -9.13 4.65 -9.40
N GLY A 166 -8.42 5.42 -10.23
CA GLY A 166 -8.69 6.85 -10.40
C GLY A 166 -10.08 7.13 -10.98
N THR A 167 -10.63 6.21 -11.79
CA THR A 167 -11.96 6.37 -12.41
C THR A 167 -13.09 5.80 -11.56
N ARG A 168 -12.89 4.66 -10.90
CA ARG A 168 -13.96 3.91 -10.23
C ARG A 168 -14.09 4.23 -8.76
N CYS A 169 -12.99 4.59 -8.10
CA CYS A 169 -12.94 4.86 -6.66
C CYS A 169 -12.84 6.36 -6.36
N GLN A 170 -13.23 7.22 -7.30
CA GLN A 170 -12.88 8.64 -7.30
C GLN A 170 -13.33 9.40 -6.05
N TYR A 171 -14.56 9.18 -5.58
CA TYR A 171 -15.20 10.08 -4.59
C TYR A 171 -15.55 9.44 -3.24
N LEU A 172 -15.79 8.13 -3.21
CA LEU A 172 -16.30 7.43 -2.02
C LEU A 172 -15.19 6.79 -1.18
N LEU A 173 -14.03 6.56 -1.78
CA LEU A 173 -12.91 5.94 -1.11
C LEU A 173 -12.38 6.87 -0.02
N ARG A 174 -12.35 6.39 1.23
CA ARG A 174 -11.83 7.13 2.39
C ARG A 174 -10.54 6.51 2.92
N HIS A 175 -10.32 5.23 2.69
CA HIS A 175 -9.11 4.51 3.10
C HIS A 175 -8.52 3.79 1.91
N LEU A 176 -7.28 4.15 1.54
CA LEU A 176 -6.50 3.49 0.51
C LEU A 176 -5.17 3.00 1.10
N ALA A 177 -4.94 1.69 1.03
CA ALA A 177 -3.63 1.11 1.33
C ALA A 177 -3.10 0.34 0.12
N LEU A 178 -1.93 0.73 -0.37
CA LEU A 178 -1.21 0.06 -1.45
C LEU A 178 0.10 -0.49 -0.88
N ARG A 179 0.16 -1.81 -0.69
CA ARG A 179 1.23 -2.51 0.02
C ARG A 179 2.06 -3.35 -0.93
N PHE A 180 3.21 -2.81 -1.35
CA PHE A 180 4.09 -3.45 -2.32
C PHE A 180 5.42 -3.94 -1.73
N GLU A 181 5.57 -3.96 -0.42
CA GLU A 181 6.77 -4.45 0.26
C GLU A 181 6.54 -5.81 0.93
N HIS A 182 7.32 -6.82 0.54
CA HIS A 182 7.19 -8.17 1.10
C HIS A 182 8.55 -8.78 1.47
N GLN A 183 9.29 -8.10 2.35
CA GLN A 183 10.69 -8.40 2.70
C GLN A 183 10.99 -9.85 3.14
N HIS A 184 10.00 -10.56 3.68
CA HIS A 184 10.18 -11.94 4.17
C HIS A 184 9.92 -13.00 3.09
N ILE A 185 9.45 -12.61 1.90
CA ILE A 185 9.33 -13.52 0.76
C ILE A 185 10.72 -13.68 0.13
N ARG A 186 11.31 -14.88 0.30
CA ARG A 186 12.67 -15.21 -0.19
C ARG A 186 12.67 -16.11 -1.44
N ASP A 187 11.57 -16.78 -1.73
CA ASP A 187 11.44 -17.83 -2.75
C ASP A 187 10.63 -17.40 -4.00
N GLY A 188 10.63 -16.09 -4.28
CA GLY A 188 9.97 -15.46 -5.44
C GLY A 188 10.91 -15.06 -6.58
N HIS A 189 10.34 -14.48 -7.65
CA HIS A 189 11.11 -13.92 -8.77
C HIS A 189 11.79 -12.59 -8.45
N ILE A 190 11.40 -11.95 -7.35
CA ILE A 190 11.96 -10.68 -6.88
C ILE A 190 13.13 -10.97 -5.95
N LYS A 191 14.28 -10.33 -6.22
CA LYS A 191 15.47 -10.47 -5.38
C LYS A 191 15.20 -9.87 -4.00
N PRO A 192 15.61 -10.51 -2.88
CA PRO A 192 15.37 -9.96 -1.54
C PRO A 192 15.92 -8.55 -1.33
N SER A 193 17.04 -8.19 -1.97
CA SER A 193 17.62 -6.85 -1.91
C SER A 193 16.71 -5.77 -2.52
N THR A 194 15.85 -6.12 -3.47
CA THR A 194 14.90 -5.20 -4.11
C THR A 194 13.90 -4.61 -3.11
N TRP A 195 13.60 -5.32 -2.01
CA TRP A 195 12.71 -4.84 -0.96
C TRP A 195 13.31 -3.74 -0.08
N ARG A 196 14.64 -3.58 -0.09
CA ARG A 196 15.34 -2.57 0.73
C ARG A 196 15.31 -1.18 0.11
N HIS A 197 14.91 -1.07 -1.15
CA HIS A 197 14.92 0.19 -1.88
C HIS A 197 13.52 0.53 -2.37
N PRO A 198 13.18 1.83 -2.46
CA PRO A 198 11.95 2.27 -3.10
C PRO A 198 11.80 1.68 -4.50
N ALA A 199 10.56 1.47 -4.94
CA ALA A 199 10.30 1.11 -6.33
C ALA A 199 10.70 2.27 -7.27
N PRO A 200 11.08 1.98 -8.53
CA PRO A 200 11.30 3.01 -9.53
C PRO A 200 10.08 3.92 -9.71
N CYS A 201 10.31 5.21 -9.97
CA CYS A 201 9.24 6.17 -10.17
C CYS A 201 8.35 5.81 -11.36
N SER A 202 7.04 5.96 -11.23
CA SER A 202 6.06 5.55 -12.25
C SER A 202 5.09 6.67 -12.61
N VAL A 203 4.76 6.77 -13.91
CA VAL A 203 3.69 7.67 -14.40
C VAL A 203 2.29 7.17 -14.05
N ALA A 204 2.14 5.92 -13.58
CA ALA A 204 0.85 5.39 -13.15
C ALA A 204 0.22 6.25 -12.04
N TRP A 205 1.03 6.83 -11.16
CA TRP A 205 0.57 7.74 -10.11
C TRP A 205 -0.14 8.98 -10.65
N ASN A 206 0.20 9.46 -11.86
CA ASN A 206 -0.47 10.60 -12.48
C ASN A 206 -1.96 10.36 -12.71
N LEU A 207 -2.37 9.11 -12.90
CA LEU A 207 -3.77 8.70 -13.08
C LEU A 207 -4.53 8.64 -11.75
N LEU A 208 -3.85 8.19 -10.69
CA LEU A 208 -4.40 8.19 -9.33
C LEU A 208 -4.59 9.62 -8.82
N ILE A 209 -3.66 10.51 -9.14
CA ILE A 209 -3.72 11.92 -8.75
C ILE A 209 -4.68 12.69 -9.67
N GLY A 210 -4.75 12.35 -10.96
CA GLY A 210 -5.55 13.08 -11.94
C GLY A 210 -4.87 14.37 -12.40
N ILE A 211 -3.62 14.28 -12.83
CA ILE A 211 -2.80 15.42 -13.29
C ILE A 211 -2.53 15.35 -14.80
N GLY A 212 -2.18 16.49 -15.39
CA GLY A 212 -1.96 16.61 -16.83
C GLY A 212 -3.25 16.42 -17.63
N GLN A 213 -3.29 15.44 -18.54
CA GLN A 213 -4.47 15.12 -19.35
C GLN A 213 -5.60 14.43 -18.55
N TYR A 214 -5.35 14.07 -17.29
CA TYR A 214 -6.23 13.24 -16.47
C TYR A 214 -7.00 14.02 -15.39
N LYS A 215 -7.20 15.33 -15.55
CA LYS A 215 -7.85 16.20 -14.54
C LYS A 215 -9.23 15.74 -14.08
N HIS A 216 -9.94 14.99 -14.91
CA HIS A 216 -11.29 14.51 -14.64
C HIS A 216 -11.34 13.19 -13.84
N ILE A 217 -10.20 12.54 -13.60
CA ILE A 217 -10.09 11.31 -12.82
C ILE A 217 -9.22 11.54 -11.58
N GLY A 218 -9.05 10.51 -10.75
CA GLY A 218 -8.10 10.48 -9.66
C GLY A 218 -8.77 10.60 -8.30
N VAL A 219 -8.29 9.83 -7.33
CA VAL A 219 -8.90 9.65 -6.02
C VAL A 219 -8.89 10.93 -5.19
N SER A 220 -10.04 11.28 -4.60
CA SER A 220 -10.21 12.43 -3.74
C SER A 220 -11.00 12.09 -2.47
N GLY A 221 -10.84 12.93 -1.44
CA GLY A 221 -11.51 12.78 -0.15
C GLY A 221 -11.04 11.60 0.70
N LEU A 222 -9.82 11.10 0.48
CA LEU A 222 -9.15 10.14 1.35
C LEU A 222 -8.94 10.75 2.74
N LYS A 223 -9.19 9.93 3.77
CA LYS A 223 -8.84 10.19 5.18
C LYS A 223 -7.61 9.40 5.60
N THR A 224 -7.37 8.25 4.98
CA THR A 224 -6.23 7.39 5.25
C THR A 224 -5.55 6.99 3.94
N LEU A 225 -4.25 7.22 3.88
CA LEU A 225 -3.38 6.82 2.78
C LEU A 225 -2.18 6.06 3.35
N ILE A 226 -2.03 4.80 2.91
CA ILE A 226 -0.92 3.93 3.29
C ILE A 226 -0.22 3.47 2.02
N LEU A 227 1.06 3.79 1.88
CA LEU A 227 1.87 3.41 0.72
C LEU A 227 3.11 2.68 1.21
N GLU A 228 3.32 1.45 0.72
CA GLU A 228 4.53 0.68 0.98
C GLU A 228 5.24 0.37 -0.32
N ARG A 229 6.53 0.73 -0.39
CA ARG A 229 7.39 0.62 -1.57
C ARG A 229 6.76 1.19 -2.83
N ALA A 230 6.01 2.28 -2.68
CA ALA A 230 5.43 3.00 -3.80
C ALA A 230 6.49 3.79 -4.58
N GLY A 231 6.54 3.59 -5.90
CA GLY A 231 7.38 4.37 -6.83
C GLY A 231 6.80 5.75 -7.12
N ILE A 232 6.48 6.51 -6.09
CA ILE A 232 5.89 7.85 -6.16
C ILE A 232 6.99 8.90 -5.93
N THR A 233 7.01 9.96 -6.74
CA THR A 233 7.94 11.09 -6.54
C THR A 233 7.43 12.03 -5.44
N PRO A 234 8.29 12.89 -4.85
CA PRO A 234 7.86 13.87 -3.86
C PRO A 234 6.75 14.79 -4.41
N TRP A 235 6.93 15.31 -5.63
CA TRP A 235 5.92 16.14 -6.30
C TRP A 235 4.59 15.39 -6.56
N GLN A 236 4.64 14.13 -7.00
CA GLN A 236 3.43 13.32 -7.18
C GLN A 236 2.71 13.12 -5.84
N LEU A 237 3.46 12.88 -4.76
CA LEU A 237 2.89 12.73 -3.42
C LEU A 237 2.29 14.04 -2.92
N THR A 238 2.94 15.19 -3.14
CA THR A 238 2.39 16.52 -2.88
C THR A 238 1.04 16.70 -3.56
N MET A 239 0.96 16.42 -4.86
CA MET A 239 -0.29 16.56 -5.61
C MET A 239 -1.38 15.59 -5.13
N LEU A 240 -1.01 14.38 -4.73
CA LEU A 240 -1.94 13.41 -4.15
C LEU A 240 -2.51 13.91 -2.82
N VAL A 241 -1.67 14.45 -1.95
CA VAL A 241 -2.09 14.99 -0.65
C VAL A 241 -2.95 16.26 -0.84
N LYS A 242 -2.57 17.17 -1.75
CA LYS A 242 -3.39 18.35 -2.10
C LYS A 242 -4.82 17.98 -2.52
N LYS A 243 -4.97 16.89 -3.29
CA LYS A 243 -6.29 16.40 -3.72
C LYS A 243 -7.12 15.79 -2.58
N ASN A 244 -6.50 15.52 -1.43
CA ASN A 244 -7.10 14.85 -0.29
C ASN A 244 -6.88 15.68 0.99
N PRO A 245 -7.50 16.87 1.11
CA PRO A 245 -7.28 17.78 2.24
C PRO A 245 -7.83 17.26 3.58
N ASP A 246 -8.69 16.24 3.56
CA ASP A 246 -9.24 15.61 4.77
C ASP A 246 -8.36 14.46 5.30
N LEU A 247 -7.12 14.35 4.82
CA LEU A 247 -6.20 13.29 5.23
C LEU A 247 -5.82 13.47 6.70
N THR A 248 -6.07 12.41 7.49
CA THR A 248 -5.74 12.33 8.92
C THR A 248 -4.67 11.30 9.21
N VAL A 249 -4.49 10.33 8.31
CA VAL A 249 -3.50 9.26 8.44
C VAL A 249 -2.70 9.15 7.15
N LEU A 250 -1.39 9.38 7.25
CA LEU A 250 -0.43 9.17 6.17
C LEU A 250 0.66 8.22 6.65
N LYS A 251 0.77 7.05 6.02
CA LYS A 251 1.82 6.07 6.33
C LYS A 251 2.61 5.76 5.07
N LEU A 252 3.89 6.04 5.10
CA LEU A 252 4.82 5.86 3.99
C LEU A 252 5.91 4.91 4.47
N LYS A 253 6.07 3.81 3.74
CA LYS A 253 7.10 2.83 4.05
C LYS A 253 7.96 2.55 2.83
N THR A 254 9.28 2.73 2.91
CA THR A 254 10.20 2.50 1.78
C THR A 254 9.77 3.31 0.54
N CYS A 255 9.33 4.55 0.73
CA CYS A 255 8.77 5.40 -0.34
C CYS A 255 9.76 6.50 -0.75
N ASN A 256 9.98 6.67 -2.06
CA ASN A 256 10.83 7.74 -2.59
C ASN A 256 10.21 9.13 -2.44
N GLY A 257 8.88 9.22 -2.26
CA GLY A 257 8.18 10.50 -2.09
C GLY A 257 8.44 11.19 -0.75
N ALA A 258 8.95 10.48 0.26
CA ALA A 258 9.22 11.00 1.60
C ALA A 258 10.58 11.73 1.67
N GLN A 259 10.73 12.79 0.86
CA GLN A 259 11.92 13.64 0.76
C GLN A 259 11.68 15.04 1.36
N PRO A 260 12.74 15.84 1.63
CA PRO A 260 12.63 17.13 2.29
C PRO A 260 11.63 18.07 1.58
N ASP A 261 11.68 18.16 0.25
CA ASP A 261 10.77 19.03 -0.53
C ASP A 261 9.28 18.77 -0.20
N PHE A 262 8.88 17.48 -0.16
CA PHE A 262 7.52 17.11 0.21
C PHE A 262 7.22 17.40 1.68
N LEU A 263 8.15 17.10 2.58
CA LEU A 263 7.96 17.23 4.02
C LEU A 263 7.90 18.71 4.44
N ASN A 264 8.79 19.55 3.91
CA ASN A 264 8.82 20.99 4.11
C ASN A 264 7.53 21.64 3.64
N TRP A 265 7.06 21.27 2.43
CA TRP A 265 5.76 21.70 1.95
C TRP A 265 4.63 21.23 2.87
N LEU A 266 4.62 19.96 3.28
CA LEU A 266 3.59 19.38 4.15
C LEU A 266 3.51 20.12 5.50
N GLY A 267 4.66 20.52 6.05
CA GLY A 267 4.79 21.31 7.27
C GLY A 267 4.60 22.82 7.09
N GLY A 268 4.35 23.31 5.88
CA GLY A 268 4.11 24.73 5.61
C GLY A 268 5.36 25.61 5.67
N ILE A 269 6.56 25.03 5.57
CA ILE A 269 7.83 25.79 5.48
C ILE A 269 8.02 26.36 4.08
N GLU A 270 7.77 25.53 3.07
CA GLU A 270 7.86 25.91 1.66
C GLU A 270 6.46 26.22 1.13
N GLN A 271 6.32 27.40 0.51
CA GLN A 271 5.10 27.78 -0.19
C GLN A 271 5.11 27.21 -1.61
N ASP A 272 3.94 26.81 -2.09
CA ASP A 272 3.78 26.31 -3.44
C ASP A 272 3.96 27.45 -4.45
N LEU A 273 5.00 27.36 -5.29
CA LEU A 273 5.29 28.38 -6.29
C LEU A 273 4.20 28.49 -7.38
N ASP A 274 3.46 27.39 -7.61
CA ASP A 274 2.45 27.28 -8.65
C ASP A 274 1.03 27.69 -8.20
N ASP A 275 0.79 27.84 -6.89
CA ASP A 275 -0.52 28.14 -6.31
C ASP A 275 -0.33 29.08 -5.09
N PRO A 276 -0.06 30.38 -5.31
CA PRO A 276 0.07 31.33 -4.22
C PRO A 276 -1.28 31.41 -3.51
N VAL A 277 -1.33 30.96 -2.26
CA VAL A 277 -2.57 30.85 -1.49
C VAL A 277 -3.28 32.21 -1.47
N GLU A 278 -4.39 32.33 -2.20
CA GLU A 278 -5.37 33.41 -2.01
C GLU A 278 -6.09 33.16 -0.68
N GLY A 279 -5.43 33.47 0.43
CA GLY A 279 -6.00 33.27 1.75
C GLY A 279 -4.94 33.20 2.84
N ASP A 280 -5.20 33.96 3.89
CA ASP A 280 -4.43 34.09 5.13
C ASP A 280 -4.53 32.82 6.01
N SER A 281 -4.40 31.63 5.42
CA SER A 281 -4.47 30.39 6.20
C SER A 281 -3.09 30.10 6.80
N ASP A 282 -2.89 30.50 8.06
CA ASP A 282 -1.75 30.14 8.92
C ASP A 282 -1.57 28.62 9.16
N SER A 283 -2.30 27.79 8.44
CA SER A 283 -2.35 26.34 8.59
C SER A 283 -1.45 25.66 7.56
N ALA A 284 -0.55 24.80 8.03
CA ALA A 284 0.24 23.95 7.15
C ALA A 284 -0.66 23.00 6.33
N PRO A 285 -0.26 22.58 5.12
CA PRO A 285 -1.01 21.61 4.33
C PRO A 285 -1.30 20.30 5.07
N GLY A 286 -0.38 19.86 5.93
CA GLY A 286 -0.51 18.66 6.74
C GLY A 286 -1.14 18.87 8.12
N ASP A 287 -1.67 20.05 8.45
CA ASP A 287 -2.13 20.38 9.81
C ASP A 287 -3.15 19.37 10.37
N ARG A 288 -4.01 18.81 9.52
CA ARG A 288 -5.04 17.82 9.90
C ARG A 288 -4.53 16.40 10.15
N LEU A 289 -3.25 16.13 9.89
CA LEU A 289 -2.68 14.81 10.13
C LEU A 289 -2.62 14.51 11.63
N GLU A 290 -3.26 13.40 12.02
CA GLU A 290 -3.16 12.83 13.35
C GLU A 290 -2.07 11.75 13.43
N ILE A 291 -1.81 11.08 12.31
CA ILE A 291 -0.82 10.00 12.23
C ILE A 291 0.06 10.21 10.99
N LEU A 292 1.36 10.32 11.21
CA LEU A 292 2.37 10.36 10.15
C LEU A 292 3.45 9.33 10.43
N TRP A 293 3.50 8.25 9.64
CA TRP A 293 4.54 7.24 9.77
C TRP A 293 5.44 7.27 8.55
N LEU A 294 6.75 7.42 8.78
CA LEU A 294 7.81 7.41 7.79
C LEU A 294 8.75 6.26 8.13
N GLU A 295 8.44 5.08 7.62
CA GLU A 295 9.16 3.85 7.97
C GLU A 295 10.13 3.45 6.86
N ASN A 296 11.38 3.12 7.20
CA ASN A 296 12.39 2.74 6.21
C ASN A 296 12.54 3.79 5.08
N CYS A 297 12.32 5.07 5.40
CA CYS A 297 12.43 6.21 4.49
C CYS A 297 13.77 6.91 4.76
N HIS A 298 14.82 6.54 4.03
CA HIS A 298 16.16 7.04 4.33
C HIS A 298 16.41 8.48 3.85
N GLN A 299 15.62 8.96 2.89
CA GLN A 299 15.79 10.26 2.26
C GLN A 299 14.97 11.36 2.93
N ILE A 300 14.51 11.17 4.18
CA ILE A 300 13.84 12.23 4.96
C ILE A 300 14.75 13.44 5.13
N LEU A 301 16.07 13.22 5.17
CA LEU A 301 17.11 14.24 5.20
C LEU A 301 18.12 13.98 4.08
N THR A 302 18.66 15.06 3.52
CA THR A 302 19.72 15.01 2.50
C THR A 302 21.02 14.44 3.07
N HIS A 303 21.31 14.72 4.34
CA HIS A 303 22.51 14.31 5.06
C HIS A 303 22.14 13.91 6.50
N THR A 304 22.93 13.03 7.10
CA THR A 304 22.83 12.71 8.52
C THR A 304 23.13 13.94 9.36
N ILE A 305 22.41 14.10 10.48
CA ILE A 305 22.60 15.21 11.40
C ILE A 305 23.80 14.91 12.30
N GLU A 306 24.87 15.67 12.13
CA GLU A 306 26.07 15.63 12.97
C GLU A 306 26.09 16.80 13.96
N GLY A 307 26.77 16.63 15.10
CA GLY A 307 26.92 17.68 16.11
C GLY A 307 25.60 18.11 16.79
N TYR A 308 24.58 17.25 16.76
CA TYR A 308 23.27 17.58 17.31
C TYR A 308 23.29 17.77 18.84
N GLU A 309 24.28 17.19 19.53
CA GLU A 309 24.48 17.34 20.97
C GLU A 309 24.56 18.82 21.38
N ASP A 310 25.25 19.65 20.57
CA ASP A 310 25.48 21.07 20.85
C ASP A 310 24.32 21.99 20.46
N PHE A 311 23.27 21.48 19.78
CA PHE A 311 22.16 22.33 19.37
C PHE A 311 21.38 22.83 20.59
N ALA A 312 21.13 24.13 20.65
CA ALA A 312 20.22 24.70 21.64
C ALA A 312 18.84 24.03 21.54
N ASP A 313 18.15 23.87 22.68
CA ASP A 313 16.85 23.17 22.74
C ASP A 313 15.81 23.72 21.76
N LYS A 314 15.84 25.03 21.47
CA LYS A 314 14.92 25.72 20.55
C LYS A 314 15.17 25.41 19.06
N SER A 315 16.34 24.89 18.73
CA SER A 315 16.77 24.51 17.38
C SER A 315 17.05 23.01 17.27
N CYS A 316 16.64 22.23 18.27
CA CYS A 316 16.80 20.79 18.34
C CYS A 316 15.78 20.04 17.46
N ASP A 317 15.61 20.48 16.22
CA ASP A 317 14.82 19.82 15.17
C ASP A 317 15.20 20.36 13.78
N ARG A 318 16.40 20.94 13.65
CA ARG A 318 16.97 21.32 12.36
C ARG A 318 16.88 20.19 11.34
N GLY A 319 16.37 20.48 10.15
CA GLY A 319 16.04 19.51 9.09
C GLY A 319 14.69 18.79 9.25
N LEU A 320 14.06 18.90 10.42
CA LEU A 320 12.75 18.33 10.76
C LEU A 320 11.77 19.42 11.23
N GLU A 321 12.04 20.68 10.93
CA GLU A 321 11.24 21.82 11.37
C GLU A 321 9.81 21.72 10.86
N TRP A 322 9.57 20.98 9.77
CA TRP A 322 8.26 20.75 9.18
C TRP A 322 7.30 20.06 10.14
N VAL A 323 7.81 19.31 11.13
CA VAL A 323 6.99 18.69 12.18
C VAL A 323 6.24 19.75 12.99
N ARG A 324 6.82 20.95 13.15
CA ARG A 324 6.19 22.07 13.89
C ARG A 324 4.86 22.52 13.26
N GLY A 325 4.70 22.34 11.95
CA GLY A 325 3.48 22.68 11.22
C GLY A 325 2.34 21.67 11.40
N LEU A 326 2.64 20.46 11.89
CA LEU A 326 1.67 19.36 12.02
C LEU A 326 1.01 19.37 13.41
N ARG A 327 0.16 20.36 13.67
CA ARG A 327 -0.28 20.68 15.06
C ARG A 327 -1.21 19.62 15.67
N ASN A 328 -1.92 18.84 14.85
CA ASN A 328 -2.84 17.80 15.32
C ASN A 328 -2.20 16.41 15.44
N LEU A 329 -0.88 16.31 15.26
CA LEU A 329 -0.18 15.03 15.23
C LEU A 329 -0.20 14.34 16.59
N LYS A 330 -0.74 13.12 16.62
CA LYS A 330 -0.82 12.24 17.81
C LYS A 330 0.23 11.15 17.78
N SER A 331 0.58 10.67 16.58
CA SER A 331 1.55 9.59 16.38
C SER A 331 2.52 9.91 15.23
N LEU A 332 3.82 9.84 15.51
CA LEU A 332 4.91 10.02 14.55
C LEU A 332 5.84 8.81 14.60
N SER A 333 6.17 8.22 13.45
CA SER A 333 7.11 7.09 13.40
C SER A 333 8.24 7.35 12.43
N PHE A 334 9.47 7.09 12.89
CA PHE A 334 10.69 7.07 12.08
C PHE A 334 11.35 5.68 12.08
N SER A 335 10.57 4.62 12.32
CA SER A 335 11.09 3.25 12.39
C SER A 335 11.97 2.90 11.18
N LYS A 336 13.17 2.35 11.43
CA LYS A 336 14.15 1.97 10.39
C LYS A 336 14.65 3.10 9.49
N CYS A 337 14.52 4.37 9.90
CA CYS A 337 15.16 5.49 9.21
C CYS A 337 16.62 5.64 9.66
N MET A 338 17.53 5.85 8.72
CA MET A 338 18.97 5.60 8.95
C MET A 338 19.79 6.88 9.07
N ASN A 339 19.28 7.97 8.50
CA ASN A 339 19.92 9.28 8.55
C ASN A 339 19.46 10.09 9.78
N LEU A 340 18.79 9.45 10.74
CA LEU A 340 18.17 10.08 11.91
C LEU A 340 18.67 9.43 13.21
N PRO A 341 19.48 10.14 14.01
CA PRO A 341 19.85 9.67 15.34
C PRO A 341 18.62 9.58 16.27
N SER A 342 18.50 8.50 17.04
CA SER A 342 17.37 8.29 17.97
C SER A 342 17.31 9.34 19.07
N GLU A 343 18.46 9.65 19.69
CA GLU A 343 18.59 10.63 20.76
C GLU A 343 18.20 12.04 20.29
N TYR A 344 18.52 12.37 19.04
CA TYR A 344 18.13 13.63 18.42
C TYR A 344 16.61 13.76 18.32
N VAL A 345 15.94 12.73 17.79
CA VAL A 345 14.47 12.69 17.65
C VAL A 345 13.78 12.73 19.02
N GLU A 346 14.32 12.01 20.01
CA GLU A 346 13.79 12.01 21.36
C GLU A 346 13.91 13.39 22.01
N ARG A 347 15.07 14.05 21.89
CA ARG A 347 15.27 15.40 22.42
C ARG A 347 14.36 16.40 21.73
N ALA A 348 14.26 16.35 20.41
CA ALA A 348 13.36 17.17 19.61
C ALA A 348 11.89 17.05 20.05
N ASN A 349 11.42 15.82 20.25
CA ASN A 349 10.05 15.58 20.72
C ASN A 349 9.87 16.11 22.14
N LYS A 350 10.84 15.88 23.02
CA LYS A 350 10.78 16.31 24.42
C LYS A 350 10.84 17.83 24.57
N THR A 351 11.54 18.57 23.72
CA THR A 351 11.69 20.03 23.87
C THR A 351 10.71 20.82 23.01
N ILE A 352 10.47 20.40 21.76
CA ILE A 352 9.74 21.18 20.75
C ILE A 352 8.39 20.55 20.43
N TRP A 353 8.36 19.32 19.90
CA TRP A 353 7.15 18.81 19.24
C TRP A 353 6.05 18.34 20.20
N LYS A 354 6.43 17.73 21.33
CA LYS A 354 5.51 17.23 22.37
C LYS A 354 4.44 16.28 21.84
N ILE A 355 4.77 15.46 20.84
CA ILE A 355 3.86 14.48 20.25
C ILE A 355 3.69 13.31 21.24
N PRO A 356 2.44 12.85 21.50
CA PRO A 356 2.15 11.81 22.49
C PRO A 356 2.83 10.47 22.22
N ASP A 357 2.82 10.01 20.96
CA ASP A 357 3.37 8.71 20.55
C ASP A 357 4.44 8.93 19.47
N VAL A 358 5.70 8.71 19.82
CA VAL A 358 6.82 8.80 18.88
C VAL A 358 7.60 7.50 18.85
N THR A 359 7.58 6.84 17.69
CA THR A 359 8.45 5.70 17.43
C THR A 359 9.79 6.20 16.92
N LEU A 360 10.82 6.04 17.75
CA LEU A 360 12.18 6.47 17.44
C LEU A 360 12.75 5.67 16.26
N PRO A 361 13.70 6.24 15.51
CA PRO A 361 14.53 5.47 14.58
C PRO A 361 15.27 4.39 15.36
N TYR A 362 14.96 3.13 15.07
CA TYR A 362 15.73 1.98 15.54
C TYR A 362 16.16 1.17 14.33
N TYR A 363 17.39 0.67 14.40
CA TYR A 363 17.97 -0.19 13.38
C TYR A 363 18.18 -1.56 14.00
N ASN A 364 17.43 -2.56 13.55
CA ASN A 364 17.81 -3.95 13.80
C ASN A 364 18.95 -4.31 12.83
N TYR A 365 20.14 -3.78 13.08
CA TYR A 365 21.36 -4.26 12.43
C TYR A 365 21.98 -5.29 13.35
N GLU A 366 21.65 -6.54 13.10
CA GLU A 366 22.30 -7.66 13.75
C GLU A 366 22.56 -8.73 12.68
N GLU A 367 23.31 -8.32 11.66
CA GLU A 367 24.07 -9.24 10.84
C GLU A 367 25.26 -9.71 11.71
N GLY A 368 25.02 -10.71 12.56
CA GLY A 368 26.08 -11.32 13.37
C GLY A 368 25.81 -11.48 14.87
N THR A 369 24.65 -11.12 15.42
CA THR A 369 24.32 -11.68 16.74
C THR A 369 24.01 -13.16 16.61
N PRO A 370 24.61 -14.00 17.47
CA PRO A 370 24.14 -15.34 17.62
C PRO A 370 22.68 -15.28 18.07
N ILE A 371 21.80 -15.94 17.32
CA ILE A 371 20.50 -16.33 17.84
C ILE A 371 20.82 -17.23 19.03
N GLU A 372 20.60 -16.78 20.26
CA GLU A 372 20.59 -17.66 21.41
C GLU A 372 19.42 -18.62 21.24
N VAL A 373 19.72 -19.82 20.73
CA VAL A 373 18.78 -20.93 20.72
C VAL A 373 18.85 -21.53 22.11
N ASP A 374 17.72 -21.50 22.82
CA ASP A 374 17.56 -22.19 24.10
C ASP A 374 17.92 -23.68 23.91
N PRO A 375 18.96 -24.20 24.58
CA PRO A 375 19.46 -25.55 24.36
C PRO A 375 18.49 -26.65 24.82
N THR A 376 17.33 -26.30 25.37
CA THR A 376 16.30 -27.27 25.77
C THR A 376 15.51 -27.89 24.60
N PHE A 377 15.77 -27.48 23.35
CA PHE A 377 15.11 -28.02 22.15
C PHE A 377 16.04 -28.70 21.12
N LEU A 378 17.22 -29.18 21.53
CA LEU A 378 18.09 -30.03 20.69
C LEU A 378 18.08 -31.50 21.12
#